data_AF-A0A512NL42-F1
#
_entry.id   AF-A0A512NL42-F1
#
_cell.length_a   1.000
_cell.length_b   1.000
_cell.length_c   1.000
_cell.angle_alpha   90.00
_cell.angle_beta   90.00
_cell.angle_gamma   90.00
#
_symmetry.space_group_name_H-M   'P 1'
#
loop_
_entity.id
_entity.type
_entity.pdbx_description
1 polymer ?
#
loop_
_entity_poly.entity_id
_entity_poly.type
_entity_poly.pdbx_seq_one_letter_code
_entity_poly.pdbx_strand_id
1 'polypeptide(L)'
;MREMIAFAAERLMELEVGALTGAAHGEKSPTRVVQRNGYRDRDWGTRAGTVELRIPKLRRGSYFPGFLEPRRMAEKALTAVIQEAYIQGISTRSVDDLVKAMGMTGISKSQVSRLCEDIDQRVKAFLDRPIEGDWPYLWIDATYLKVRQAGRIVSVAVIVAVGANSDGRREVLGMDIGPSEAETFWTAFLRKLTRRGLRGVKLVISDAHEGIKAAVSKILTATWQRCRVHFMRNVLAHAGRSPFVQEHTDVFGPFTRPRSGREV
;
A
#
# COMPACT_ATOMS: atom_id res chain seq x y z
N MET A 1 29.41 15.70 10.16
CA MET A 1 28.68 14.86 9.17
C MET A 1 27.87 15.70 8.19
N ARG A 2 26.98 16.60 8.64
CA ARG A 2 26.24 17.56 7.78
C ARG A 2 27.13 18.31 6.79
N GLU A 3 28.24 18.87 7.27
CA GLU A 3 29.21 19.61 6.42
C GLU A 3 29.88 18.72 5.37
N MET A 4 30.19 17.47 5.69
CA MET A 4 30.76 16.53 4.71
C MET A 4 29.76 16.20 3.60
N ILE A 5 28.48 16.05 3.94
CA ILE A 5 27.41 15.83 2.96
C ILE A 5 27.23 17.08 2.09
N ALA A 6 27.24 18.27 2.70
CA ALA A 6 27.18 19.53 1.96
C ALA A 6 28.35 19.67 0.98
N PHE A 7 29.57 19.40 1.43
CA PHE A 7 30.77 19.44 0.60
C PHE A 7 30.72 18.43 -0.55
N ALA A 8 30.34 17.18 -0.27
CA ALA A 8 30.21 16.15 -1.30
C ALA A 8 29.13 16.49 -2.33
N ALA A 9 27.98 16.99 -1.89
CA ALA A 9 26.90 17.43 -2.76
C ALA A 9 27.32 18.61 -3.64
N GLU A 10 28.00 19.61 -3.08
CA GLU A 10 28.54 20.74 -3.84
C GLU A 10 29.55 20.29 -4.89
N ARG A 11 30.49 19.40 -4.52
CA ARG A 11 31.48 18.85 -5.46
C ARG A 11 30.84 18.06 -6.59
N LEU A 12 29.83 17.25 -6.28
CA LEU A 12 29.10 16.47 -7.27
C LEU A 12 28.34 17.40 -8.24
N MET A 13 27.66 18.43 -7.73
CA MET A 13 27.00 19.43 -8.57
C MET A 13 27.99 20.19 -9.47
N GLU A 14 29.16 20.57 -8.94
CA GLU A 14 30.20 21.24 -9.72
C GLU A 14 30.77 20.36 -10.84
N LEU A 15 30.94 19.06 -10.59
CA LEU A 15 31.37 18.08 -11.60
C LEU A 15 30.30 17.89 -12.70
N GLU A 16 29.05 17.68 -12.32
CA GLU A 16 27.93 17.52 -13.26
C GLU A 16 27.79 18.77 -14.15
N VAL A 17 27.84 19.96 -13.55
CA VAL A 17 27.75 21.22 -14.29
C VAL A 17 28.99 21.45 -15.14
N GLY A 18 30.18 21.10 -14.65
CA GLY A 18 31.42 21.16 -15.43
C GLY A 18 31.35 20.31 -16.70
N ALA A 19 30.81 19.10 -16.59
CA ALA A 19 30.56 18.20 -17.72
C ALA A 19 29.53 18.80 -18.70
N LEU A 20 28.44 19.39 -18.20
CA LEU A 20 27.43 20.05 -19.03
C LEU A 20 27.96 21.32 -19.73
N THR A 21 28.83 22.07 -19.08
CA THR A 21 29.39 23.31 -19.65
C THR A 21 30.63 23.08 -20.51
N GLY A 22 31.27 21.91 -20.41
CA GLY A 22 32.53 21.58 -21.06
C GLY A 22 33.74 22.35 -20.52
N ALA A 23 33.63 22.87 -19.30
CA ALA A 23 34.65 23.70 -18.65
C ALA A 23 34.37 23.84 -17.14
N ALA A 24 35.41 23.98 -16.32
CA ALA A 24 35.29 24.20 -14.88
C ALA A 24 34.80 25.63 -14.53
N HIS A 25 34.50 25.86 -13.25
CA HIS A 25 34.13 27.19 -12.74
C HIS A 25 35.26 28.19 -13.00
N GLY A 26 34.93 29.34 -13.60
CA GLY A 26 35.90 30.42 -13.84
C GLY A 26 36.96 30.14 -14.92
N GLU A 27 37.02 28.91 -15.46
CA GLU A 27 37.96 28.55 -16.50
C GLU A 27 37.66 29.28 -17.82
N LYS A 28 38.66 29.79 -18.52
CA LYS A 28 38.49 30.31 -19.88
C LYS A 28 38.72 29.15 -20.85
N SER A 29 37.64 28.63 -21.43
CA SER A 29 37.72 27.56 -22.43
C SER A 29 37.01 27.97 -23.71
N PRO A 30 37.65 27.84 -24.89
CA PRO A 30 37.02 28.09 -26.19
C PRO A 30 35.96 27.04 -26.54
N THR A 31 35.96 25.87 -25.88
CA THR A 31 35.00 24.78 -26.09
C THR A 31 33.79 24.88 -25.15
N ARG A 32 33.68 25.93 -24.33
CA ARG A 32 32.56 26.09 -23.40
C ARG A 32 31.23 26.26 -24.16
N VAL A 33 30.28 25.38 -23.86
CA VAL A 33 28.97 25.33 -24.54
C VAL A 33 27.95 26.28 -23.89
N VAL A 34 27.99 26.45 -22.57
CA VAL A 34 27.06 27.30 -21.83
C VAL A 34 27.71 27.94 -20.61
N GLN A 35 27.24 29.13 -20.24
CA GLN A 35 27.71 29.87 -19.07
C GLN A 35 26.83 29.60 -17.84
N ARG A 36 27.42 29.67 -16.65
CA ARG A 36 26.70 29.63 -15.38
C ARG A 36 26.06 30.99 -15.09
N ASN A 37 24.95 31.01 -14.34
CA ASN A 37 24.15 32.21 -14.06
C ASN A 37 23.73 32.28 -12.58
N GLY A 38 24.71 32.17 -11.68
CA GLY A 38 24.51 32.17 -10.23
C GLY A 38 23.94 30.84 -9.70
N TYR A 39 23.32 30.91 -8.52
CA TYR A 39 22.83 29.75 -7.78
C TYR A 39 21.35 29.90 -7.40
N ARG A 40 20.68 28.77 -7.13
CA ARG A 40 19.38 28.69 -6.48
C ARG A 40 19.55 27.98 -5.15
N ASP A 41 19.16 28.65 -4.08
CA ASP A 41 19.22 28.06 -2.74
C ASP A 41 18.05 27.08 -2.55
N ARG A 42 18.33 25.97 -1.87
CA ARG A 42 17.35 24.95 -1.56
C ARG A 42 17.79 24.12 -0.35
N ASP A 43 16.87 23.94 0.58
CA ASP A 43 17.08 23.02 1.69
C ASP A 43 16.94 21.56 1.26
N TRP A 44 17.80 20.72 1.79
CA TRP A 44 17.78 19.27 1.60
C TRP A 44 17.79 18.56 2.95
N GLY A 45 16.66 17.98 3.31
CA GLY A 45 16.50 17.17 4.52
C GLY A 45 17.21 15.83 4.37
N THR A 46 18.28 15.66 5.13
CA THR A 46 19.04 14.40 5.22
C THR A 46 18.97 13.83 6.63
N ARG A 47 19.42 12.59 6.81
CA ARG A 47 19.58 11.97 8.14
C ARG A 47 20.59 12.69 9.05
N ALA A 48 21.48 13.52 8.50
CA ALA A 48 22.41 14.34 9.26
C ALA A 48 21.87 15.76 9.56
N GLY A 49 20.57 15.99 9.29
CA GLY A 49 19.91 17.29 9.38
C GLY A 49 19.70 17.96 8.02
N THR A 50 19.15 19.17 8.06
CA THR A 50 18.86 19.98 6.87
C THR A 50 20.14 20.57 6.29
N VAL A 51 20.50 20.23 5.06
CA VAL A 51 21.64 20.80 4.34
C VAL A 51 21.14 21.91 3.42
N GLU A 52 21.70 23.11 3.55
CA GLU A 52 21.43 24.21 2.63
C GLU A 52 22.26 24.01 1.36
N LEU A 53 21.61 23.79 0.22
CA LEU A 53 22.26 23.57 -1.06
C LEU A 53 22.19 24.83 -1.92
N ARG A 54 23.31 25.19 -2.54
CA ARG A 54 23.38 26.22 -3.57
C ARG A 54 23.49 25.56 -4.94
N ILE A 55 22.34 25.32 -5.57
CA ILE A 55 22.27 24.59 -6.84
C ILE A 55 22.69 25.53 -7.98
N PRO A 56 23.74 25.22 -8.78
CA PRO A 56 24.17 26.07 -9.88
C PRO A 56 23.07 26.27 -10.93
N LYS A 57 22.98 27.47 -11.50
CA LYS A 57 22.07 27.78 -12.60
C LYS A 57 22.85 27.91 -13.90
N LEU A 58 22.27 27.44 -15.01
CA LEU A 58 22.81 27.65 -16.35
C LEU A 58 22.12 28.86 -17.01
N ARG A 59 22.84 29.59 -17.85
CA ARG A 59 22.30 30.75 -18.60
C ARG A 59 21.35 30.32 -19.72
N ARG A 60 21.55 29.12 -20.27
CA ARG A 60 20.66 28.45 -21.22
C ARG A 60 20.47 26.99 -20.78
N GLY A 61 19.25 26.48 -20.90
CA GLY A 61 18.88 25.15 -20.40
C GLY A 61 18.56 25.13 -18.90
N SER A 62 18.27 23.94 -18.38
CA SER A 62 18.02 23.71 -16.96
C SER A 62 18.97 22.65 -16.41
N TYR A 63 19.42 22.85 -15.17
CA TYR A 63 20.18 21.87 -14.42
C TYR A 63 19.43 21.54 -13.13
N PHE A 64 19.34 20.26 -12.83
CA PHE A 64 18.78 19.77 -11.59
C PHE A 64 19.58 18.54 -11.14
N PRO A 65 20.16 18.54 -9.92
CA PRO A 65 21.00 17.44 -9.48
C PRO A 65 20.22 16.12 -9.40
N GLY A 66 20.81 15.03 -9.90
CA GLY A 66 20.13 13.73 -9.99
C GLY A 66 19.83 13.07 -8.64
N PHE A 67 20.56 13.44 -7.59
CA PHE A 67 20.33 12.96 -6.22
C PHE A 67 19.14 13.65 -5.52
N LEU A 68 18.61 14.74 -6.09
CA LEU A 68 17.41 15.40 -5.62
C LEU A 68 16.20 14.92 -6.44
N GLU A 69 15.02 14.94 -5.82
CA GLU A 69 13.75 14.79 -6.55
C GLU A 69 13.06 16.15 -6.70
N PRO A 70 12.47 16.48 -7.88
CA PRO A 70 11.68 17.68 -8.04
C PRO A 70 10.58 17.77 -6.99
N ARG A 71 10.45 18.93 -6.34
CA ARG A 71 9.42 19.22 -5.32
C ARG A 71 9.47 18.37 -4.04
N ARG A 72 10.48 17.51 -3.83
CA ARG A 72 10.69 16.78 -2.57
C ARG A 72 11.93 17.29 -1.83
N MET A 73 11.78 17.60 -0.55
CA MET A 73 12.87 18.17 0.26
C MET A 73 13.67 17.09 0.98
N ALA A 74 13.15 15.86 1.10
CA ALA A 74 13.78 14.76 1.82
C ALA A 74 14.63 13.86 0.91
N GLU A 75 15.67 13.25 1.48
CA GLU A 75 16.41 12.12 0.89
C GLU A 75 15.47 10.93 0.57
N LYS A 76 15.76 10.20 -0.52
CA LYS A 76 14.98 9.01 -0.93
C LYS A 76 14.93 7.93 0.14
N ALA A 77 16.05 7.70 0.85
CA ALA A 77 16.12 6.73 1.93
C ALA A 77 15.14 7.04 3.06
N LEU A 78 14.98 8.31 3.42
CA LEU A 78 14.00 8.74 4.41
C LEU A 78 12.56 8.50 3.94
N THR A 79 12.29 8.77 2.66
CA THR A 79 10.98 8.53 2.06
C THR A 79 10.59 7.06 2.19
N ALA A 80 11.51 6.13 1.91
CA ALA A 80 11.26 4.70 2.06
C ALA A 80 10.96 4.29 3.51
N VAL A 81 11.70 4.83 4.50
CA VAL A 81 11.44 4.56 5.93
C VAL A 81 10.06 5.08 6.35
N ILE A 82 9.68 6.28 5.91
CA ILE A 82 8.37 6.87 6.20
C ILE A 82 7.25 6.03 5.56
N GLN A 83 7.43 5.60 4.32
CA GLN A 83 6.47 4.74 3.62
C GLN A 83 6.32 3.39 4.33
N GLU A 84 7.41 2.75 4.75
CA GLU A 84 7.38 1.49 5.50
C GLU A 84 6.66 1.67 6.85
N ALA A 85 7.01 2.71 7.60
CA ALA A 85 6.33 3.05 8.86
C ALA A 85 4.82 3.21 8.67
N TYR A 86 4.41 3.90 7.59
CA TYR A 86 3.00 4.08 7.25
C TYR A 86 2.30 2.75 6.93
N ILE A 87 2.94 1.86 6.17
CA ILE A 87 2.42 0.52 5.84
C ILE A 87 2.26 -0.35 7.10
N GLN A 88 3.18 -0.24 8.07
CA GLN A 88 3.10 -0.92 9.36
C GLN A 88 2.02 -0.33 10.29
N GLY A 89 1.26 0.68 9.85
CA GLY A 89 0.18 1.28 10.62
C GLY A 89 0.64 2.30 11.67
N ILE A 90 1.88 2.80 11.56
CA ILE A 90 2.38 3.84 12.46
C ILE A 90 1.61 5.14 12.18
N SER A 91 1.06 5.75 13.23
CA SER A 91 0.30 6.98 13.11
C SER A 91 1.16 8.11 12.54
N THR A 92 0.58 9.06 11.79
CA THR A 92 1.35 10.18 11.22
C THR A 92 2.04 11.05 12.29
N ARG A 93 1.56 11.02 13.54
CA ARG A 93 2.23 11.69 14.68
C ARG A 93 3.45 10.90 15.13
N SER A 94 3.31 9.59 15.27
CA SER A 94 4.42 8.69 15.60
C SER A 94 5.49 8.66 14.50
N VAL A 95 5.11 8.88 13.23
CA VAL A 95 6.06 9.09 12.13
C VAL A 95 6.84 10.40 12.31
N ASP A 96 6.19 11.48 12.78
CA ASP A 96 6.89 12.74 13.10
C ASP A 96 7.92 12.53 14.22
N ASP A 97 7.53 11.81 15.28
CA ASP A 97 8.44 11.45 16.37
C ASP A 97 9.62 10.59 15.88
N LEU A 98 9.37 9.62 14.99
CA LEU A 98 10.40 8.80 14.35
C LEU A 98 11.38 9.67 13.53
N VAL A 99 10.86 10.61 12.75
CA VAL A 99 11.68 11.52 11.94
C VAL A 99 12.52 12.45 12.82
N LYS A 100 11.97 12.93 13.94
CA LYS A 100 12.72 13.71 14.94
C LYS A 100 13.83 12.88 15.59
N ALA A 101 13.54 11.63 15.96
CA ALA A 101 14.52 10.71 16.54
C ALA A 101 15.68 10.40 15.58
N MET A 102 15.44 10.46 14.26
CA MET A 102 16.48 10.33 13.23
C MET A 102 17.30 11.62 13.01
N GLY A 103 17.16 12.65 13.85
CA GLY A 103 17.97 13.86 13.81
C GLY A 103 17.44 14.96 12.88
N MET A 104 16.18 14.89 12.49
CA MET A 104 15.54 15.90 11.63
C MET A 104 14.60 16.80 12.44
N THR A 105 14.19 17.94 11.86
CA THR A 105 13.27 18.89 12.52
C THR A 105 11.83 18.38 12.64
N GLY A 106 11.54 17.21 12.07
CA GLY A 106 10.21 16.59 12.01
C GLY A 106 9.59 16.58 10.61
N ILE A 107 8.41 15.99 10.50
CA ILE A 107 7.61 15.92 9.28
C ILE A 107 6.13 16.20 9.57
N SER A 108 5.52 17.05 8.75
CA SER A 108 4.09 17.33 8.89
C SER A 108 3.22 16.18 8.35
N LYS A 109 2.00 16.05 8.89
CA LYS A 109 1.00 15.09 8.41
C LYS A 109 0.76 15.18 6.88
N SER A 110 0.72 16.40 6.34
CA SER A 110 0.51 16.61 4.90
C SER A 110 1.72 16.17 4.08
N GLN A 111 2.95 16.32 4.59
CA GLN A 111 4.13 15.78 3.94
C GLN A 111 4.14 14.24 3.96
N VAL A 112 3.81 13.60 5.09
CA VAL A 112 3.68 12.14 5.16
C VAL A 112 2.65 11.64 4.12
N SER A 113 1.49 12.30 4.04
CA SER A 113 0.46 11.96 3.05
C SER A 113 0.99 12.03 1.62
N ARG A 114 1.70 13.10 1.24
CA ARG A 114 2.28 13.27 -0.09
C ARG A 114 3.36 12.24 -0.41
N LEU A 115 4.17 11.87 0.57
CA LEU A 115 5.17 10.81 0.41
C LEU A 115 4.52 9.44 0.17
N CYS A 116 3.30 9.24 0.66
CA CYS A 116 2.56 8.00 0.49
C CYS A 116 1.64 7.99 -0.74
N GLU A 117 1.47 9.09 -1.48
CA GLU A 117 0.64 9.13 -2.71
C GLU A 117 1.10 8.13 -3.77
N ASP A 118 2.41 7.85 -3.85
CA ASP A 118 2.96 6.82 -4.74
C ASP A 118 2.48 5.41 -4.36
N ILE A 119 2.19 5.17 -3.09
CA ILE A 119 1.65 3.89 -2.61
C ILE A 119 0.23 3.71 -3.14
N ASP A 120 -0.59 4.77 -3.12
CA ASP A 120 -1.97 4.72 -3.64
C ASP A 120 -2.00 4.30 -5.12
N GLN A 121 -1.06 4.82 -5.92
CA GLN A 121 -0.92 4.43 -7.32
C GLN A 121 -0.57 2.94 -7.48
N ARG A 122 0.35 2.43 -6.65
CA ARG A 122 0.74 1.01 -6.65
C ARG A 122 -0.41 0.11 -6.20
N VAL A 123 -1.15 0.51 -5.17
CA VAL A 123 -2.34 -0.21 -4.69
C VAL A 123 -3.40 -0.25 -5.79
N LYS A 124 -3.67 0.88 -6.45
CA LYS A 124 -4.62 0.93 -7.57
C LYS A 124 -4.18 0.02 -8.71
N ALA A 125 -2.92 0.10 -9.14
CA ALA A 125 -2.39 -0.78 -10.18
C ALA A 125 -2.51 -2.26 -9.80
N PHE A 126 -2.22 -2.61 -8.54
CA PHE A 126 -2.40 -3.97 -8.02
C PHE A 126 -3.87 -4.41 -8.04
N LEU A 127 -4.80 -3.54 -7.67
CA LEU A 127 -6.24 -3.84 -7.63
C LEU A 127 -6.92 -3.83 -9.00
N ASP A 128 -6.29 -3.25 -10.02
CA ASP A 128 -6.80 -3.23 -11.39
C ASP A 128 -6.06 -4.23 -12.31
N ARG A 129 -5.01 -4.91 -11.82
CA ARG A 129 -4.25 -5.91 -12.59
C ARG A 129 -5.16 -7.02 -13.16
N PRO A 130 -4.88 -7.54 -14.37
CA PRO A 130 -5.56 -8.74 -14.87
C PRO A 130 -5.42 -9.92 -13.91
N ILE A 131 -6.46 -10.72 -13.80
CA ILE A 131 -6.46 -11.97 -13.03
C ILE A 131 -6.26 -13.09 -14.04
N GLU A 132 -5.09 -13.72 -14.01
CA GLU A 132 -4.71 -14.78 -14.93
C GLU A 132 -4.83 -16.16 -14.26
N GLY A 133 -5.09 -17.18 -15.06
CA GLY A 133 -5.23 -18.56 -14.61
C GLY A 133 -6.54 -18.90 -13.89
N ASP A 134 -6.60 -20.12 -13.38
CA ASP A 134 -7.77 -20.65 -12.67
C ASP A 134 -7.65 -20.46 -11.16
N TRP A 135 -8.77 -20.05 -10.55
CA TRP A 135 -8.86 -19.74 -9.13
C TRP A 135 -9.96 -20.57 -8.46
N PRO A 136 -9.74 -21.88 -8.21
CA PRO A 136 -10.76 -22.80 -7.73
C PRO A 136 -11.37 -22.43 -6.37
N TYR A 137 -10.65 -21.70 -5.52
CA TYR A 137 -11.11 -21.32 -4.19
C TYR A 137 -11.08 -19.81 -4.01
N LEU A 138 -12.17 -19.25 -3.49
CA LEU A 138 -12.32 -17.82 -3.26
C LEU A 138 -12.85 -17.56 -1.85
N TRP A 139 -12.05 -16.89 -1.03
CA TRP A 139 -12.49 -16.34 0.25
C TRP A 139 -12.90 -14.89 0.05
N ILE A 140 -14.05 -14.54 0.62
CA ILE A 140 -14.55 -13.18 0.58
C ILE A 140 -15.00 -12.80 1.98
N ASP A 141 -14.56 -11.64 2.42
CA ASP A 141 -14.87 -11.11 3.74
C ASP A 141 -15.12 -9.60 3.70
N ALA A 142 -15.80 -9.10 4.71
CA ALA A 142 -16.06 -7.68 4.91
C ALA A 142 -15.71 -7.28 6.35
N THR A 143 -15.10 -6.10 6.49
CA THR A 143 -14.85 -5.48 7.79
C THR A 143 -15.32 -4.04 7.77
N TYR A 144 -15.82 -3.56 8.90
CA TYR A 144 -16.28 -2.18 9.02
C TYR A 144 -15.17 -1.29 9.57
N LEU A 145 -14.86 -0.23 8.83
CA LEU A 145 -13.97 0.84 9.28
C LEU A 145 -14.75 2.11 9.56
N LYS A 146 -14.35 2.84 10.60
CA LYS A 146 -14.86 4.19 10.89
C LYS A 146 -14.06 5.20 10.10
N VAL A 147 -14.71 5.88 9.17
CA VAL A 147 -14.08 6.88 8.30
C VAL A 147 -14.78 8.22 8.45
N ARG A 148 -14.05 9.32 8.21
CA ARG A 148 -14.61 10.67 8.24
C ARG A 148 -15.06 11.06 6.83
N GLN A 149 -16.35 11.26 6.63
CA GLN A 149 -16.94 11.72 5.37
C GLN A 149 -17.88 12.90 5.64
N ALA A 150 -17.76 13.97 4.84
CA ALA A 150 -18.58 15.19 4.98
C ALA A 150 -18.65 15.72 6.44
N GLY A 151 -17.53 15.68 7.16
CA GLY A 151 -17.44 16.15 8.54
C GLY A 151 -17.93 15.18 9.63
N ARG A 152 -18.57 14.06 9.28
CA ARG A 152 -19.11 13.06 10.22
C ARG A 152 -18.32 11.74 10.16
N ILE A 153 -18.35 10.98 11.26
CA ILE A 153 -17.79 9.62 11.31
C ILE A 153 -18.87 8.65 10.87
N VAL A 154 -18.61 7.90 9.81
CA VAL A 154 -19.51 6.88 9.25
C VAL A 154 -18.83 5.53 9.24
N SER A 155 -19.62 4.46 9.37
CA SER A 155 -19.14 3.08 9.17
C SER A 155 -19.16 2.78 7.69
N VAL A 156 -18.02 2.36 7.12
CA VAL A 156 -17.94 1.87 5.75
C VAL A 156 -17.50 0.41 5.76
N ALA A 157 -18.05 -0.38 4.86
CA ALA A 157 -17.65 -1.76 4.65
C ALA A 157 -16.44 -1.78 3.71
N VAL A 158 -15.36 -2.42 4.15
CA VAL A 158 -14.20 -2.77 3.33
C VAL A 158 -14.31 -4.25 3.01
N ILE A 159 -14.45 -4.55 1.73
CA ILE A 159 -14.55 -5.90 1.20
C ILE A 159 -13.19 -6.33 0.68
N VAL A 160 -12.80 -7.57 0.96
CA VAL A 160 -11.58 -8.18 0.43
C VAL A 160 -11.90 -9.56 -0.16
N ALA A 161 -11.35 -9.83 -1.34
CA ALA A 161 -11.34 -11.15 -1.97
C ALA A 161 -9.92 -11.72 -2.00
N VAL A 162 -9.76 -12.93 -1.47
CA VAL A 162 -8.52 -13.72 -1.54
C VAL A 162 -8.81 -14.99 -2.32
N GLY A 163 -8.07 -15.23 -3.40
CA GLY A 163 -8.17 -16.46 -4.17
C GLY A 163 -7.04 -17.42 -3.84
N ALA A 164 -7.26 -18.72 -4.02
CA ALA A 164 -6.17 -19.69 -4.21
C ALA A 164 -6.20 -20.22 -5.65
N ASN A 165 -5.05 -20.17 -6.31
CA ASN A 165 -4.89 -20.70 -7.66
C ASN A 165 -4.73 -22.24 -7.64
N SER A 166 -4.65 -22.84 -8.82
CA SER A 166 -4.45 -24.30 -8.98
C SER A 166 -3.15 -24.83 -8.35
N ASP A 167 -2.14 -23.98 -8.18
CA ASP A 167 -0.86 -24.32 -7.52
C ASP A 167 -0.93 -24.18 -5.98
N GLY A 168 -2.08 -23.80 -5.44
CA GLY A 168 -2.30 -23.56 -4.02
C GLY A 168 -1.77 -22.21 -3.51
N ARG A 169 -1.29 -21.33 -4.39
CA ARG A 169 -0.85 -19.98 -4.01
C ARG A 169 -2.05 -19.09 -3.71
N ARG A 170 -2.02 -18.42 -2.56
CA ARG A 170 -3.06 -17.49 -2.12
C ARG A 170 -2.67 -16.06 -2.42
N GLU A 171 -3.60 -15.32 -3.01
CA GLU A 171 -3.38 -13.90 -3.33
C GLU A 171 -4.64 -13.07 -3.10
N VAL A 172 -4.44 -11.82 -2.72
CA VAL A 172 -5.51 -10.81 -2.75
C VAL A 172 -5.83 -10.51 -4.21
N LEU A 173 -7.07 -10.84 -4.61
CA LEU A 173 -7.58 -10.63 -5.95
C LEU A 173 -8.25 -9.26 -6.10
N GLY A 174 -8.84 -8.75 -5.03
CA GLY A 174 -9.41 -7.39 -5.03
C GLY A 174 -9.86 -6.93 -3.66
N MET A 175 -10.08 -5.62 -3.60
CA MET A 175 -10.60 -4.91 -2.45
C MET A 175 -11.51 -3.79 -2.95
N ASP A 176 -12.59 -3.51 -2.23
CA ASP A 176 -13.45 -2.37 -2.51
C ASP A 176 -14.04 -1.79 -1.21
N ILE A 177 -14.46 -0.53 -1.25
CA ILE A 177 -15.00 0.19 -0.09
C ILE A 177 -16.38 0.72 -0.44
N GLY A 178 -17.37 0.39 0.38
CA GLY A 178 -18.77 0.76 0.15
C GLY A 178 -19.52 1.15 1.42
N PRO A 179 -20.72 1.72 1.27
CA PRO A 179 -21.54 2.17 2.40
C PRO A 179 -22.13 1.00 3.21
N SER A 180 -22.33 -0.16 2.59
CA SER A 180 -22.93 -1.34 3.22
C SER A 180 -22.64 -2.63 2.45
N GLU A 181 -22.91 -3.78 3.08
CA GLU A 181 -22.83 -5.12 2.49
C GLU A 181 -24.09 -5.50 1.67
N ALA A 182 -24.72 -4.51 1.03
CA ALA A 182 -25.88 -4.75 0.18
C ALA A 182 -25.51 -5.68 -0.99
N GLU A 183 -26.49 -6.47 -1.45
CA GLU A 183 -26.30 -7.40 -2.59
C GLU A 183 -25.76 -6.68 -3.85
N THR A 184 -26.23 -5.45 -4.11
CA THR A 184 -25.79 -4.64 -5.24
C THR A 184 -24.30 -4.35 -5.19
N PHE A 185 -23.75 -4.10 -4.00
CA PHE A 185 -22.32 -3.85 -3.78
C PHE A 185 -21.51 -5.13 -4.01
N TRP A 186 -21.93 -6.26 -3.43
CA TRP A 186 -21.32 -7.57 -3.68
C TRP A 186 -21.34 -7.95 -5.16
N THR A 187 -22.46 -7.72 -5.84
CA THR A 187 -22.64 -8.00 -7.26
C THR A 187 -21.68 -7.17 -8.10
N ALA A 188 -21.58 -5.85 -7.82
CA ALA A 188 -20.66 -4.97 -8.53
C ALA A 188 -19.20 -5.39 -8.33
N PHE A 189 -18.83 -5.75 -7.09
CA PHE A 189 -17.50 -6.22 -6.75
C PHE A 189 -17.14 -7.53 -7.48
N LEU A 190 -18.00 -8.55 -7.43
CA LEU A 190 -17.79 -9.80 -8.15
C LEU A 190 -17.75 -9.60 -9.68
N ARG A 191 -18.56 -8.68 -10.22
CA ARG A 191 -18.49 -8.26 -11.63
C ARG A 191 -17.16 -7.59 -11.98
N LYS A 192 -16.56 -6.83 -11.06
CA LYS A 192 -15.22 -6.25 -11.27
C LYS A 192 -14.17 -7.35 -11.38
N LEU A 193 -14.20 -8.34 -10.49
CA LEU A 193 -13.25 -9.46 -10.51
C LEU A 193 -13.41 -10.32 -11.77
N THR A 194 -14.65 -10.67 -12.14
CA THR A 194 -14.92 -11.47 -13.35
C THR A 194 -14.55 -10.72 -14.63
N ARG A 195 -14.75 -9.40 -14.71
CA ARG A 195 -14.27 -8.59 -15.85
C ARG A 195 -12.75 -8.54 -15.94
N ARG A 196 -12.04 -8.58 -14.81
CA ARG A 196 -10.57 -8.63 -14.74
C ARG A 196 -9.98 -9.99 -15.12
N GLY A 197 -10.79 -11.04 -15.24
CA GLY A 197 -10.33 -12.37 -15.65
C GLY A 197 -10.53 -13.48 -14.62
N LEU A 198 -11.21 -13.23 -13.49
CA LEU A 198 -11.51 -14.30 -12.52
C LEU A 198 -12.35 -15.42 -13.17
N ARG A 199 -11.78 -16.62 -13.26
CA ARG A 199 -12.37 -17.83 -13.86
C ARG A 199 -12.07 -19.06 -13.00
N GLY A 200 -12.80 -20.15 -13.25
CA GLY A 200 -12.55 -21.45 -12.64
C GLY A 200 -12.94 -21.58 -11.17
N VAL A 201 -13.68 -20.62 -10.59
CA VAL A 201 -14.09 -20.68 -9.18
C VAL A 201 -15.04 -21.85 -8.94
N LYS A 202 -14.64 -22.77 -8.06
CA LYS A 202 -15.43 -23.96 -7.68
C LYS A 202 -16.08 -23.81 -6.31
N LEU A 203 -15.39 -23.13 -5.38
CA LEU A 203 -15.85 -22.95 -4.01
C LEU A 203 -15.66 -21.51 -3.55
N VAL A 204 -16.75 -20.87 -3.12
CA VAL A 204 -16.73 -19.56 -2.45
C VAL A 204 -16.96 -19.73 -0.95
N ILE A 205 -16.10 -19.11 -0.15
CA ILE A 205 -16.09 -19.20 1.30
C ILE A 205 -16.28 -17.79 1.87
N SER A 206 -17.38 -17.56 2.58
CA SER A 206 -17.66 -16.26 3.21
C SER A 206 -18.46 -16.43 4.50
N ASP A 207 -18.70 -15.34 5.24
CA ASP A 207 -19.74 -15.39 6.27
C ASP A 207 -21.15 -15.58 5.64
N ALA A 208 -22.14 -15.90 6.47
CA ALA A 208 -23.49 -16.28 6.09
C ALA A 208 -24.40 -15.11 5.68
N HIS A 209 -23.84 -13.93 5.42
CA HIS A 209 -24.59 -12.73 5.01
C HIS A 209 -25.41 -13.01 3.74
N GLU A 210 -26.66 -12.56 3.70
CA GLU A 210 -27.57 -12.90 2.59
C GLU A 210 -27.15 -12.24 1.27
N GLY A 211 -26.68 -10.99 1.34
CA GLY A 211 -26.22 -10.23 0.17
C GLY A 211 -25.09 -10.93 -0.60
N ILE A 212 -24.14 -11.57 0.08
CA ILE A 212 -23.06 -12.27 -0.60
C ILE A 212 -23.52 -13.59 -1.22
N LYS A 213 -24.38 -14.35 -0.53
CA LYS A 213 -24.94 -15.60 -1.08
C LYS A 213 -25.72 -15.35 -2.37
N ALA A 214 -26.54 -14.31 -2.37
CA ALA A 214 -27.32 -13.92 -3.54
C ALA A 214 -26.40 -13.46 -4.69
N ALA A 215 -25.41 -12.62 -4.41
CA ALA A 215 -24.45 -12.16 -5.42
C ALA A 215 -23.60 -13.29 -6.00
N VAL A 216 -23.12 -14.23 -5.17
CA VAL A 216 -22.35 -15.40 -5.62
C VAL A 216 -23.20 -16.24 -6.56
N SER A 217 -24.45 -16.55 -6.18
CA SER A 217 -25.37 -17.35 -7.00
C SER A 217 -25.70 -16.70 -8.34
N LYS A 218 -25.66 -15.36 -8.42
CA LYS A 218 -25.91 -14.60 -9.65
C LYS A 218 -24.71 -14.50 -10.58
N ILE A 219 -23.49 -14.43 -10.03
CA ILE A 219 -22.28 -14.07 -10.79
C ILE A 219 -21.34 -15.26 -11.04
N LEU A 220 -21.33 -16.25 -10.14
CA LEU A 220 -20.38 -17.36 -10.19
C LEU A 220 -21.12 -18.69 -10.21
N THR A 221 -20.67 -19.61 -11.05
CA THR A 221 -21.11 -21.01 -11.04
C THR A 221 -20.27 -21.81 -10.04
N ALA A 222 -20.38 -21.47 -8.76
CA ALA A 222 -19.57 -22.04 -7.68
C ALA A 222 -20.43 -22.51 -6.52
N THR A 223 -19.98 -23.55 -5.80
CA THR A 223 -20.58 -23.93 -4.53
C THR A 223 -20.25 -22.88 -3.47
N TRP A 224 -21.23 -22.49 -2.66
CA TRP A 224 -21.00 -21.63 -1.51
C TRP A 224 -20.87 -22.44 -0.22
N GLN A 225 -19.90 -22.09 0.61
CA GLN A 225 -19.71 -22.66 1.94
C GLN A 225 -19.56 -21.53 2.97
N ARG A 226 -20.24 -21.66 4.11
CA ARG A 226 -19.98 -20.78 5.24
C ARG A 226 -18.55 -20.94 5.74
N CYS A 227 -17.89 -19.82 6.02
CA CYS A 227 -16.58 -19.80 6.64
C CYS A 227 -16.65 -20.40 8.04
N ARG A 228 -15.88 -21.46 8.28
CA ARG A 228 -15.80 -22.13 9.59
C ARG A 228 -15.28 -21.19 10.68
N VAL A 229 -14.36 -20.29 10.35
CA VAL A 229 -13.81 -19.30 11.30
C VAL A 229 -14.90 -18.34 11.77
N HIS A 230 -15.71 -17.79 10.85
CA HIS A 230 -16.84 -16.93 11.21
C HIS A 230 -17.91 -17.69 11.98
N PHE A 231 -18.25 -18.90 11.54
CA PHE A 231 -19.18 -19.75 12.26
C PHE A 231 -18.74 -19.98 13.71
N MET A 232 -17.47 -20.33 13.92
CA MET A 232 -16.91 -20.54 15.25
C MET A 232 -16.94 -19.28 16.11
N ARG A 233 -16.54 -18.12 15.57
CA ARG A 233 -16.64 -16.85 16.28
C ARG A 233 -18.08 -16.54 16.70
N ASN A 234 -19.04 -16.81 15.81
CA ASN A 234 -20.45 -16.57 16.09
C ASN A 234 -20.94 -17.51 17.20
N VAL A 235 -20.57 -18.79 17.17
CA VAL A 235 -20.91 -19.74 18.26
C VAL A 235 -20.31 -19.28 19.59
N LEU A 236 -19.00 -18.96 19.62
CA LEU A 236 -18.30 -18.53 20.83
C LEU A 236 -18.84 -17.21 21.41
N ALA A 237 -19.32 -16.29 20.56
CA ALA A 237 -19.94 -15.06 21.01
C ALA A 237 -21.25 -15.30 21.80
N HIS A 238 -21.98 -16.38 21.49
CA HIS A 238 -23.24 -16.73 22.17
C HIS A 238 -23.03 -17.69 23.34
N ALA A 239 -21.93 -18.46 23.37
CA ALA A 239 -21.69 -19.50 24.37
C ALA A 239 -21.19 -18.98 25.74
N GLY A 240 -20.90 -17.68 25.87
CA GLY A 240 -20.35 -17.09 27.10
C GLY A 240 -18.88 -17.48 27.36
N ARG A 241 -18.14 -16.64 28.09
CA ARG A 241 -16.73 -16.92 28.45
C ARG A 241 -16.67 -17.86 29.67
N SER A 242 -16.97 -19.15 29.47
CA SER A 242 -16.72 -20.20 30.47
C SER A 242 -15.30 -20.77 30.31
N PRO A 243 -14.62 -21.21 31.40
CA PRO A 243 -13.28 -21.83 31.32
C PRO A 243 -13.17 -23.04 30.37
N PHE A 244 -14.30 -23.68 30.04
CA PHE A 244 -14.38 -24.82 29.11
C PHE A 244 -14.08 -24.48 27.64
N VAL A 245 -14.03 -23.19 27.27
CA VAL A 245 -13.82 -22.77 25.87
C VAL A 245 -12.34 -22.83 25.45
N GLN A 246 -11.41 -23.15 26.35
CA GLN A 246 -9.98 -23.32 26.03
C GLN A 246 -9.66 -24.64 25.29
N GLU A 247 -10.54 -25.65 25.33
CA GLU A 247 -10.39 -26.83 24.48
C GLU A 247 -10.95 -26.55 23.09
N HIS A 248 -10.15 -25.82 22.30
CA HIS A 248 -10.38 -25.58 20.88
C HIS A 248 -10.56 -26.89 20.06
N THR A 249 -10.31 -28.07 20.62
CA THR A 249 -10.31 -29.35 19.89
C THR A 249 -11.71 -29.94 19.70
N ASP A 250 -12.63 -29.77 20.66
CA ASP A 250 -13.92 -30.48 20.66
C ASP A 250 -14.91 -29.96 19.62
N VAL A 251 -14.88 -28.66 19.31
CA VAL A 251 -15.75 -28.09 18.27
C VAL A 251 -15.23 -28.40 16.85
N PHE A 252 -13.95 -28.75 16.70
CA PHE A 252 -13.37 -29.16 15.41
C PHE A 252 -13.57 -30.65 15.12
N GLY A 253 -13.84 -31.47 16.16
CA GLY A 253 -14.04 -32.91 16.04
C GLY A 253 -15.04 -33.35 14.94
N PRO A 254 -16.19 -32.69 14.76
CA PRO A 254 -17.12 -33.01 13.67
C PRO A 254 -16.61 -32.67 12.27
N PHE A 255 -15.65 -31.75 12.16
CA PHE A 255 -15.16 -31.20 10.89
C PHE A 255 -13.84 -31.82 10.40
N THR A 256 -13.14 -32.54 11.28
CA THR A 256 -11.88 -33.24 11.00
C THR A 256 -12.03 -34.76 10.96
N ARG A 257 -13.18 -35.31 11.39
CA ARG A 257 -13.46 -36.75 11.27
C ARG A 257 -13.64 -37.13 9.79
N PRO A 258 -12.85 -38.07 9.25
CA PRO A 258 -13.17 -38.67 7.96
C PRO A 258 -14.54 -39.34 8.08
N ARG A 259 -15.42 -39.11 7.10
CA ARG A 259 -16.65 -39.89 6.99
C ARG A 259 -16.23 -41.34 6.74
N SER A 260 -16.51 -42.24 7.66
CA SER A 260 -16.42 -43.67 7.38
C SER A 260 -17.31 -43.95 6.16
N GLY A 261 -16.71 -44.49 5.10
CA GLY A 261 -17.42 -44.81 3.87
C GLY A 261 -18.60 -45.72 4.17
N ARG A 262 -19.78 -45.36 3.67
CA ARG A 262 -20.74 -46.39 3.26
C ARG A 262 -20.26 -46.86 1.90
N GLU A 263 -19.64 -48.03 1.88
CA GLU A 263 -19.62 -48.84 0.67
C GLU A 263 -21.06 -49.19 0.28
N VAL A 264 -21.25 -49.34 -1.02
CA VAL A 264 -22.51 -49.50 -1.76
C VAL A 264 -23.35 -50.66 -1.21
#